data_AF-A0A6A0A9F8-F1
#
_entry.id   AF-A0A6A0A9F8-F1
#
_cell.length_a   1.000
_cell.length_b   1.000
_cell.length_c   1.000
_cell.angle_alpha   90.00
_cell.angle_beta   90.00
_cell.angle_gamma   90.00
#
_symmetry.space_group_name_H-M   'P 1'
#
loop_
_entity.id
_entity.type
_entity.pdbx_description
1 polymer ?
#
loop_
_entity_poly.entity_id
_entity_poly.type
_entity_poly.pdbx_seq_one_letter_code
_entity_poly.pdbx_strand_id
1 'polypeptide(L)'
;MSLQTQWRWSSMTSLLLKGASTLPISAVKLAWSAWRGKEPGKVALQRLGLSLDKRPDGPLIWFHASTVAECAVALPVLFRCLMEYDDRVHIMLTVACANALKLLQGALPARVILQLVPLDNPISVAMFMHHWRPQVGFLM
;
A
#
# COMPACT_ATOMS: atom_id res chain seq x y z
N MET A 1 -32.33 2.32 -5.10
CA MET A 1 -31.59 1.04 -5.29
C MET A 1 -30.86 1.14 -6.63
N SER A 2 -29.60 0.70 -6.68
CA SER A 2 -28.59 0.81 -7.76
C SER A 2 -27.84 2.16 -7.93
N LEU A 3 -26.83 2.40 -7.09
CA LEU A 3 -25.67 3.22 -7.46
C LEU A 3 -24.66 2.32 -8.18
N GLN A 4 -24.72 2.28 -9.51
CA GLN A 4 -23.66 1.67 -10.32
C GLN A 4 -22.48 2.64 -10.36
N THR A 5 -21.46 2.41 -9.52
CA THR A 5 -20.14 3.04 -9.64
C THR A 5 -19.40 2.43 -10.81
N GLN A 6 -19.69 2.94 -12.01
CA GLN A 6 -19.03 2.57 -13.26
C GLN A 6 -17.62 3.20 -13.31
N TRP A 7 -16.65 2.61 -12.60
CA TRP A 7 -15.24 2.93 -12.78
C TRP A 7 -14.80 2.45 -14.18
N ARG A 8 -14.67 3.38 -15.12
CA ARG A 8 -14.37 3.09 -16.53
C ARG A 8 -12.89 2.74 -16.71
N TRP A 9 -12.58 1.44 -16.67
CA TRP A 9 -11.26 0.82 -16.92
C TRP A 9 -10.58 1.23 -18.24
N SER A 10 -11.31 1.87 -19.16
CA SER A 10 -10.83 2.27 -20.49
C SER A 10 -9.66 3.26 -20.48
N SER A 11 -9.42 3.98 -19.38
CA SER A 11 -8.31 4.94 -19.27
C SER A 11 -7.00 4.31 -18.79
N MET A 12 -6.99 3.01 -18.44
CA MET A 12 -5.78 2.33 -17.97
C MET A 12 -4.79 2.02 -19.10
N THR A 13 -5.24 1.82 -20.33
CA THR A 13 -4.36 1.43 -21.45
C THR A 13 -3.37 2.52 -21.85
N SER A 14 -3.78 3.80 -21.80
CA SER A 14 -2.89 4.93 -22.10
C SER A 14 -1.92 5.25 -20.96
N LEU A 15 -2.30 4.97 -19.71
CA LEU A 15 -1.43 5.10 -18.53
C LEU A 15 -0.41 3.96 -18.46
N LEU A 16 -0.79 2.74 -18.84
CA LEU A 16 0.11 1.57 -18.90
C LEU A 16 1.27 1.78 -19.89
N LEU A 17 1.01 2.40 -21.05
CA LEU A 17 2.05 2.68 -22.06
C LEU A 17 3.07 3.73 -21.59
N LYS A 18 2.66 4.73 -20.78
CA LYS A 18 3.57 5.74 -20.22
C LYS A 18 4.34 5.26 -18.98
N GLY A 19 3.77 4.34 -18.20
CA GLY A 19 4.47 3.72 -17.07
C GLY A 19 5.56 2.73 -17.50
N ALA A 20 5.37 2.07 -18.65
CA ALA A 20 6.28 1.06 -19.17
C ALA A 20 7.72 1.58 -19.40
N SER A 21 7.89 2.88 -19.72
CA SER A 21 9.20 3.48 -19.96
C SER A 21 10.02 3.77 -18.70
N THR A 22 9.38 3.96 -17.54
CA THR A 22 10.07 4.30 -16.28
C THR A 22 10.34 3.07 -15.40
N LEU A 23 9.61 1.99 -15.64
CA LEU A 23 9.82 0.67 -15.02
C LEU A 23 11.26 0.15 -15.05
N PRO A 24 11.98 0.14 -16.20
CA PRO A 24 13.31 -0.43 -16.23
C PRO A 24 14.26 0.33 -15.30
N ILE A 25 14.14 1.65 -15.21
CA ILE A 25 15.04 2.47 -14.40
C ILE A 25 14.75 2.30 -12.90
N SER A 26 13.47 2.28 -12.51
CA SER A 26 13.09 2.08 -11.11
C SER A 26 13.41 0.66 -10.63
N ALA A 27 13.13 -0.36 -11.45
CA ALA A 27 13.48 -1.75 -11.17
C ALA A 27 15.00 -1.94 -11.09
N VAL A 28 15.79 -1.33 -11.99
CA VAL A 28 17.26 -1.40 -11.94
C VAL A 28 17.83 -0.67 -10.71
N LYS A 29 17.33 0.51 -10.36
CA LYS A 29 17.76 1.21 -9.13
C LYS A 29 17.45 0.40 -7.88
N LEU A 30 16.28 -0.25 -7.85
CA LEU A 30 15.85 -1.06 -6.73
C LEU A 30 16.65 -2.38 -6.63
N ALA A 31 16.89 -3.04 -7.77
CA ALA A 31 17.77 -4.20 -7.86
C ALA A 31 19.21 -3.84 -7.45
N TRP A 32 19.68 -2.66 -7.81
CA TRP A 32 21.00 -2.15 -7.39
C TRP A 32 21.05 -1.81 -5.89
N SER A 33 19.98 -1.23 -5.33
CA SER A 33 19.84 -0.99 -3.89
C SER A 33 19.84 -2.31 -3.10
N ALA A 34 19.10 -3.30 -3.59
CA ALA A 34 19.04 -4.64 -3.02
C ALA A 34 20.37 -5.39 -3.14
N TRP A 35 21.04 -5.32 -4.30
CA TRP A 35 22.37 -5.91 -4.50
C TRP A 35 23.45 -5.28 -3.62
N ARG A 36 23.36 -3.97 -3.36
CA ARG A 36 24.21 -3.26 -2.39
C ARG A 36 23.80 -3.46 -0.94
N GLY A 37 22.80 -4.29 -0.66
CA GLY A 37 22.30 -4.57 0.69
C GLY A 37 21.65 -3.37 1.39
N LYS A 38 21.31 -2.30 0.66
CA LYS A 38 20.74 -1.06 1.23
C LYS A 38 19.25 -1.17 1.52
N GLU A 39 18.53 -2.02 0.78
CA GLU A 39 17.12 -2.35 1.03
C GLU A 39 16.92 -3.87 0.95
N PRO A 40 16.26 -4.50 1.95
CA PRO A 40 15.93 -5.92 1.87
C PRO A 40 15.04 -6.21 0.66
N GLY A 41 15.20 -7.36 0.02
CA GLY A 41 14.40 -7.73 -1.17
C GLY A 41 12.87 -7.68 -0.95
N LYS A 42 12.40 -7.94 0.28
CA LYS A 42 10.97 -7.79 0.64
C LYS A 42 10.48 -6.34 0.54
N VAL A 43 11.31 -5.38 0.95
CA VAL A 43 11.02 -3.93 0.86
C VAL A 43 10.97 -3.50 -0.60
N ALA A 44 11.91 -3.99 -1.42
CA ALA A 44 11.91 -3.74 -2.84
C ALA A 44 10.62 -4.23 -3.52
N LEU A 45 10.18 -5.45 -3.23
CA LEU A 45 8.94 -5.99 -3.80
C LEU A 45 7.71 -5.14 -3.43
N GLN A 46 7.59 -4.75 -2.16
CA GLN A 46 6.49 -3.88 -1.71
C GLN A 46 6.46 -2.57 -2.50
N ARG A 47 7.61 -1.93 -2.72
CA ARG A 47 7.71 -0.69 -3.52
C ARG A 47 7.32 -0.90 -4.99
N LEU A 48 7.54 -2.08 -5.55
CA LEU A 48 7.05 -2.38 -6.89
C LEU A 48 5.52 -2.57 -6.94
N GLY A 49 4.82 -2.57 -5.82
CA GLY A 49 3.38 -2.91 -5.73
C GLY A 49 3.14 -4.41 -5.58
N LEU A 50 4.20 -5.19 -5.40
CA LEU A 50 4.14 -6.64 -5.19
C LEU A 50 4.23 -6.92 -3.68
N SER A 51 3.10 -7.22 -3.06
CA SER A 51 3.12 -7.71 -1.69
C SER A 51 3.24 -9.23 -1.66
N LEU A 52 4.09 -9.74 -0.76
CA LEU A 52 4.15 -11.15 -0.41
C LEU A 52 3.05 -11.57 0.57
N ASP A 53 2.41 -10.60 1.22
CA ASP A 53 1.34 -10.84 2.18
C ASP A 53 0.05 -11.14 1.44
N LYS A 54 -0.64 -12.21 1.83
CA LYS A 54 -1.96 -12.51 1.26
C LYS A 54 -2.96 -11.47 1.74
N ARG A 55 -3.80 -10.98 0.82
CA ARG A 55 -4.95 -10.15 1.19
C ARG A 55 -5.85 -10.97 2.14
N PRO A 56 -6.19 -10.46 3.34
CA PRO A 56 -7.11 -11.14 4.23
C PRO A 56 -8.53 -11.12 3.65
N ASP A 57 -9.33 -12.11 4.06
CA ASP A 57 -10.74 -12.19 3.72
C ASP A 57 -11.53 -11.11 4.47
N GLY A 58 -12.45 -10.44 3.77
CA GLY A 58 -13.32 -9.42 4.35
C GLY A 58 -13.03 -7.97 3.92
N PRO A 59 -13.65 -7.00 4.63
CA PRO A 59 -13.45 -5.57 4.38
C PRO A 59 -12.03 -5.11 4.70
N LEU A 60 -11.45 -4.31 3.80
CA LEU A 60 -10.14 -3.73 3.95
C LEU A 60 -10.24 -2.20 3.85
N ILE A 61 -9.87 -1.51 4.92
CA ILE A 61 -9.76 -0.06 4.99
C ILE A 61 -8.29 0.30 4.76
N TRP A 62 -8.01 1.22 3.84
CA TRP A 62 -6.65 1.65 3.55
C TRP A 62 -6.39 3.05 4.11
N PHE A 63 -5.29 3.21 4.85
CA PHE A 63 -4.71 4.48 5.26
C PHE A 63 -3.34 4.67 4.59
N HIS A 64 -3.12 5.85 4.06
CA HIS A 64 -1.82 6.29 3.57
C HIS A 64 -1.30 7.43 4.42
N ALA A 65 -0.11 7.25 4.98
CA ALA A 65 0.62 8.26 5.72
C ALA A 65 2.00 8.45 5.08
N SER A 66 2.21 9.63 4.50
CA SER A 66 3.47 10.02 3.88
C SER A 66 4.53 10.45 4.90
N THR A 67 4.11 10.94 6.08
CA THR A 67 4.99 11.41 7.15
C THR A 67 4.83 10.65 8.47
N VAL A 68 5.82 10.78 9.36
CA VAL A 68 5.74 10.22 10.73
C VAL A 68 4.62 10.89 11.54
N ALA A 69 4.39 12.20 11.32
CA ALA A 69 3.31 12.94 11.97
C ALA A 69 1.94 12.43 11.54
N GLU A 70 1.73 12.20 10.24
CA GLU A 70 0.51 11.57 9.72
C GLU A 70 0.31 10.16 10.26
N CYS A 71 1.38 9.36 10.38
CA CYS A 71 1.28 8.05 11.02
C CYS A 71 0.74 8.19 12.45
N ALA A 72 1.29 9.12 13.24
CA ALA A 72 0.87 9.36 14.61
C ALA A 72 -0.61 9.79 14.69
N VAL A 73 -1.11 10.57 13.72
CA VAL A 73 -2.52 10.96 13.63
C VAL A 73 -3.41 9.80 13.16
N ALA A 74 -2.92 8.93 12.28
CA ALA A 74 -3.64 7.77 11.78
C ALA A 74 -3.88 6.71 12.87
N LEU A 75 -2.92 6.53 13.79
CA LEU A 75 -2.97 5.48 14.81
C LEU A 75 -4.24 5.54 15.69
N PRO A 76 -4.62 6.65 16.35
CA PRO A 76 -5.84 6.69 17.15
C PRO A 76 -7.09 6.35 16.33
N VAL A 77 -7.18 6.83 15.09
CA VAL A 77 -8.33 6.59 14.21
C VAL A 77 -8.42 5.12 13.84
N LEU A 78 -7.30 4.50 13.45
CA LEU A 78 -7.29 3.08 13.08
C LEU A 78 -7.62 2.20 14.28
N PHE A 79 -7.09 2.50 15.47
CA PHE A 79 -7.43 1.76 16.69
C PHE A 79 -8.91 1.88 17.01
N ARG A 80 -9.50 3.07 16.85
CA ARG A 80 -10.93 3.27 17.04
C ARG A 80 -11.74 2.44 16.05
N CYS A 81 -11.37 2.43 14.77
CA CYS A 81 -12.01 1.57 13.77
C CYS A 81 -11.94 0.08 14.16
N LEU A 82 -10.79 -0.41 14.62
CA LEU A 82 -10.65 -1.81 15.06
C LEU A 82 -11.51 -2.16 16.28
N MET A 83 -11.88 -1.18 17.11
CA MET A 83 -12.74 -1.38 18.27
C MET A 83 -14.23 -1.31 17.93
N GLU A 84 -14.60 -0.48 16.94
CA GLU A 84 -16.02 -0.24 16.60
C GLU A 84 -16.57 -1.20 15.53
N TYR A 85 -15.71 -1.71 14.63
CA TYR A 85 -16.14 -2.57 13.54
C TYR A 85 -16.00 -4.07 13.84
N ASP A 86 -16.72 -4.90 13.07
CA ASP A 86 -16.68 -6.37 13.11
C ASP A 86 -15.23 -6.89 12.99
N ASP A 87 -14.94 -8.01 13.65
CA ASP A 87 -13.60 -8.60 13.69
C ASP A 87 -13.04 -9.01 12.32
N ARG A 88 -13.91 -9.11 11.31
CA ARG A 88 -13.57 -9.34 9.90
C ARG A 88 -13.02 -8.11 9.17
N VAL A 89 -13.06 -6.92 9.79
CA VAL A 89 -12.50 -5.71 9.20
C VAL A 89 -10.98 -5.67 9.42
N HIS A 90 -10.27 -5.54 8.32
CA HIS A 90 -8.82 -5.39 8.29
C HIS A 90 -8.45 -3.96 7.92
N ILE A 91 -7.32 -3.50 8.44
CA ILE A 91 -6.77 -2.18 8.10
C ILE A 91 -5.41 -2.36 7.44
N MET A 92 -5.18 -1.65 6.35
CA MET A 92 -3.87 -1.53 5.72
C MET A 92 -3.35 -0.12 5.95
N LEU A 93 -2.17 0.00 6.56
CA LEU A 93 -1.44 1.24 6.72
C LEU A 93 -0.23 1.23 5.80
N THR A 94 -0.23 2.13 4.80
CA THR A 94 0.94 2.36 3.95
C THR A 94 1.74 3.55 4.46
N VAL A 95 3.06 3.39 4.55
CA VAL A 95 3.99 4.44 4.97
C VAL A 95 5.03 4.73 3.90
N ALA A 96 5.43 5.99 3.73
CA ALA A 96 6.45 6.35 2.73
C ALA A 96 7.90 6.14 3.21
N CYS A 97 8.14 6.13 4.53
CA CYS A 97 9.49 6.06 5.09
C CYS A 97 9.79 4.74 5.81
N ALA A 98 10.96 4.16 5.53
CA ALA A 98 11.43 2.92 6.15
C ALA A 98 11.62 3.05 7.68
N ASN A 99 11.85 4.27 8.18
CA ASN A 99 11.95 4.51 9.62
C ASN A 99 10.60 4.34 10.32
N ALA A 100 9.52 4.93 9.79
CA ALA A 100 8.17 4.68 10.32
C ALA A 100 7.82 3.20 10.23
N LEU A 101 8.17 2.54 9.12
CA LEU A 101 7.98 1.10 8.97
C LEU A 101 8.63 0.33 10.13
N LYS A 102 9.92 0.57 10.41
CA LYS A 102 10.65 -0.09 11.49
C LYS A 102 10.08 0.22 12.88
N LEU A 103 9.63 1.46 13.10
CA LEU A 103 9.06 1.89 14.38
C LEU A 103 7.70 1.23 14.66
N LEU A 104 6.88 1.08 13.63
CA LEU A 104 5.52 0.52 13.76
C LEU A 104 5.48 -0.99 13.62
N GLN A 105 6.52 -1.59 13.02
CA GLN A 105 6.61 -3.03 12.85
C GLN A 105 6.63 -3.74 14.21
N GLY A 106 5.64 -4.61 14.44
CA GLY A 106 5.47 -5.33 15.70
C GLY A 106 4.72 -4.55 16.80
N ALA A 107 4.47 -3.25 16.63
CA ALA A 107 3.66 -2.45 17.55
C ALA A 107 2.16 -2.46 17.18
N LEU A 108 1.83 -2.90 15.97
CA LEU A 108 0.47 -2.89 15.44
C LEU A 108 -0.27 -4.21 15.72
N PRO A 109 -1.60 -4.18 15.95
CA PRO A 109 -2.42 -5.38 16.10
C PRO A 109 -2.36 -6.28 14.87
N ALA A 110 -2.62 -7.58 15.04
CA ALA A 110 -2.58 -8.57 13.96
C ALA A 110 -3.53 -8.26 12.78
N ARG A 111 -4.59 -7.47 13.01
CA ARG A 111 -5.54 -7.04 11.97
C ARG A 111 -5.05 -5.85 11.14
N VAL A 112 -3.89 -5.28 11.48
CA VAL A 112 -3.29 -4.15 10.76
C VAL A 112 -2.12 -4.64 9.93
N ILE A 113 -2.21 -4.39 8.63
CA ILE A 113 -1.19 -4.72 7.64
C ILE A 113 -0.37 -3.47 7.38
N LEU A 114 0.90 -3.51 7.78
CA LEU A 114 1.82 -2.40 7.59
C LEU A 114 2.69 -2.64 6.35
N GLN A 115 2.67 -1.69 5.41
CA GLN A 115 3.44 -1.79 4.17
C GLN A 115 4.10 -0.48 3.78
N LEU A 116 5.14 -0.55 2.97
CA LEU A 116 5.62 0.62 2.25
C LEU A 116 4.68 0.97 1.10
N VAL A 117 4.53 2.27 0.86
CA VAL A 117 3.79 2.77 -0.31
C VAL A 117 4.42 2.24 -1.61
N PRO A 118 3.62 1.81 -2.61
CA PRO A 118 4.13 1.51 -3.93
C PRO A 118 4.79 2.74 -4.56
N LEU A 119 5.69 2.51 -5.51
CA LEU A 119 6.25 3.56 -6.34
C LEU A 119 5.13 4.26 -7.12
N ASP A 120 5.26 5.57 -7.26
CA ASP A 120 4.33 6.41 -8.02
C ASP A 120 4.52 6.20 -9.53
N ASN A 121 4.11 5.03 -9.99
CA ASN A 121 4.01 4.68 -11.39
C ASN A 121 2.76 3.82 -11.59
N PRO A 122 2.10 3.92 -12.75
CA PRO A 122 0.78 3.34 -12.94
C PRO A 122 0.79 1.80 -12.84
N ILE A 123 1.93 1.15 -13.07
CA ILE A 123 2.03 -0.31 -13.00
C ILE A 123 2.13 -0.78 -11.55
N SER A 124 2.98 -0.15 -10.74
CA SER A 124 3.06 -0.44 -9.31
C SER A 124 1.76 -0.12 -8.58
N VAL A 125 1.12 1.01 -8.90
CA VAL A 125 -0.19 1.35 -8.35
C VAL A 125 -1.26 0.35 -8.80
N ALA A 126 -1.27 -0.04 -10.07
CA ALA A 126 -2.24 -1.03 -10.57
C ALA A 126 -2.05 -2.39 -9.90
N MET A 127 -0.82 -2.88 -9.72
CA MET A 127 -0.54 -4.13 -9.02
C MET A 127 -0.96 -4.07 -7.56
N PHE A 128 -0.66 -2.96 -6.88
CA PHE A 128 -1.07 -2.72 -5.50
C PHE A 128 -2.60 -2.77 -5.35
N MET A 129 -3.33 -2.02 -6.17
CA MET A 129 -4.80 -1.97 -6.14
C MET A 129 -5.45 -3.29 -6.58
N HIS A 130 -4.81 -4.03 -7.48
CA HIS A 130 -5.30 -5.34 -7.92
C HIS A 130 -5.20 -6.39 -6.82
N HIS A 131 -4.11 -6.36 -6.06
CA HIS A 131 -3.85 -7.28 -4.96
C HIS A 131 -4.67 -6.93 -3.71
N TRP A 132 -4.43 -5.73 -3.17
CA TRP A 132 -5.20 -5.17 -2.08
C TRP A 132 -6.37 -4.45 -2.68
N ARG A 133 -7.54 -5.01 -2.87
CA ARG A 133 -8.69 -4.23 -3.37
C ARG A 133 -9.37 -3.45 -2.22
N PRO A 134 -8.91 -2.28 -1.72
CA PRO A 134 -9.53 -1.68 -0.55
C PRO A 134 -10.94 -1.21 -0.88
N GLN A 135 -11.81 -1.22 0.13
CA GLN A 135 -13.18 -0.73 0.00
C GLN A 135 -13.25 0.79 0.20
N VAL A 136 -12.34 1.34 1.00
CA VAL A 136 -12.20 2.77 1.25
C VAL A 136 -10.73 3.09 1.49
N GLY A 137 -10.30 4.28 1.06
CA GLY A 137 -8.95 4.79 1.23
C GLY A 137 -8.96 6.19 1.85
N PHE A 138 -8.10 6.40 2.85
CA PHE A 138 -7.81 7.70 3.46
C PHE A 138 -6.37 8.07 3.13
N LEU A 139 -6.18 9.24 2.51
CA LEU A 139 -4.86 9.81 2.26
C LEU A 139 -4.66 10.93 3.29
N MET A 140 -3.61 10.81 4.11
CA MET A 140 -3.24 11.75 5.15
C MET A 140 -2.02 12.56 4.75
#